data_AF-A0AAE3CGE3-F1
#
_entry.id   AF-A0AAE3CGE3-F1
#
_cell.length_a   1.000
_cell.length_b   1.000
_cell.length_c   1.000
_cell.angle_alpha   90.00
_cell.angle_beta   90.00
_cell.angle_gamma   90.00
#
_symmetry.space_group_name_H-M   'P 1'
#
loop_
_entity.id
_entity.type
_entity.pdbx_description
1 polymer ?
#
loop_
_entity_poly.entity_id
_entity_poly.type
_entity_poly.pdbx_seq_one_letter_code
_entity_poly.pdbx_strand_id
1 'polypeptide(L)'
;MLVDYDLRESWEQMDRLMALLDRVSERINHADYGYSGFFDAVKIREKELDRLYEFDAGVLEDVESFYREVLELKGRMEGGDLRDVYRDVFRLRRVLDDIDKKFNERKDHIIRI
;
A
#
# COMPACT_ATOMS: atom_id res chain seq x y z
N MET A 1 17.48 -8.21 -28.87
CA MET A 1 17.06 -6.82 -29.16
C MET A 1 15.62 -6.52 -28.73
N LEU A 2 14.60 -7.36 -28.97
CA LEU A 2 13.26 -7.16 -28.37
C LEU A 2 13.16 -7.63 -26.91
N VAL A 3 13.82 -8.75 -26.56
CA VAL A 3 13.84 -9.30 -25.19
C VAL A 3 14.56 -8.35 -24.21
N ASP A 4 15.66 -7.70 -24.63
CA ASP A 4 16.36 -6.73 -23.79
C ASP A 4 15.54 -5.47 -23.50
N TYR A 5 14.67 -5.08 -24.43
CA TYR A 5 13.82 -3.89 -24.28
C TYR A 5 12.72 -4.13 -23.22
N ASP A 6 12.04 -5.28 -23.29
CA ASP A 6 10.99 -5.66 -22.34
C ASP A 6 11.52 -5.85 -20.91
N LEU A 7 12.72 -6.43 -20.78
CA LEU A 7 13.40 -6.56 -19.49
C LEU A 7 13.76 -5.18 -18.92
N ARG A 8 14.28 -4.26 -19.75
CA ARG A 8 14.63 -2.91 -19.30
C ARG A 8 13.42 -2.13 -18.82
N GLU A 9 12.31 -2.18 -19.56
CA GLU A 9 11.05 -1.55 -19.14
C GLU A 9 10.53 -2.15 -17.84
N SER A 10 10.66 -3.48 -17.67
CA SER A 10 10.30 -4.17 -16.42
C SER A 10 11.13 -3.69 -15.23
N TRP A 11 12.44 -3.49 -15.42
CA TRP A 11 13.33 -2.92 -14.40
C TRP A 11 12.90 -1.50 -14.00
N GLU A 12 12.63 -0.63 -14.97
CA GLU A 12 12.16 0.73 -14.67
C GLU A 12 10.83 0.73 -13.90
N GLN A 13 9.93 -0.21 -14.17
CA GLN A 13 8.70 -0.35 -13.38
C GLN A 13 8.98 -0.86 -11.96
N MET A 14 9.94 -1.78 -11.78
CA MET A 14 10.34 -2.26 -10.46
C MET A 14 10.95 -1.13 -9.63
N ASP A 15 11.82 -0.30 -10.21
CA ASP A 15 12.39 0.86 -9.53
C ASP A 15 11.30 1.83 -9.05
N ARG A 16 10.30 2.09 -9.89
CA ARG A 16 9.15 2.93 -9.51
C ARG A 16 8.30 2.31 -8.41
N LEU A 17 8.12 0.98 -8.43
CA LEU A 17 7.41 0.25 -7.38
C LEU A 17 8.17 0.34 -6.05
N MET A 18 9.49 0.12 -6.06
CA MET A 18 10.35 0.21 -4.87
C MET A 18 10.32 1.60 -4.26
N ALA A 19 10.49 2.64 -5.08
CA ALA A 19 10.43 4.02 -4.61
C ALA A 19 9.07 4.39 -3.99
N LEU A 20 7.97 3.85 -4.55
CA LEU A 20 6.64 4.03 -3.97
C LEU A 20 6.51 3.27 -2.64
N LEU A 21 7.03 2.05 -2.55
CA LEU A 21 7.01 1.26 -1.31
C LEU A 21 7.76 1.96 -0.18
N ASP A 22 8.94 2.49 -0.45
CA ASP A 22 9.71 3.26 0.53
C ASP A 22 8.89 4.46 1.02
N ARG A 23 8.29 5.22 0.09
CA ARG A 23 7.46 6.38 0.42
C ARG A 23 6.22 6.00 1.26
N VAL A 24 5.57 4.89 0.95
CA VAL A 24 4.38 4.40 1.68
C VAL A 24 4.81 3.94 3.08
N SER A 25 5.86 3.14 3.17
CA SER A 25 6.43 2.63 4.42
C SER A 25 6.82 3.76 5.36
N GLU A 26 7.58 4.74 4.86
CA GLU A 26 7.99 5.91 5.63
C GLU A 26 6.78 6.69 6.16
N ARG A 27 5.71 6.80 5.37
CA ARG A 27 4.50 7.49 5.79
C ARG A 27 3.72 6.75 6.86
N ILE A 28 3.64 5.42 6.75
CA ILE A 28 2.99 4.59 7.78
C ILE A 28 3.80 4.69 9.08
N ASN A 29 5.13 4.60 9.01
CA ASN A 29 6.03 4.69 10.17
C ASN A 29 5.99 6.07 10.85
N HIS A 30 5.87 7.14 10.07
CA HIS A 30 5.78 8.53 10.55
C HIS A 30 4.34 9.03 10.66
N ALA A 31 3.33 8.17 10.52
CA ALA A 31 1.96 8.58 10.77
C ALA A 31 1.89 8.98 12.24
N ASP A 32 1.71 10.28 12.50
CA ASP A 32 1.72 10.83 13.85
C ASP A 32 0.88 9.94 14.78
N TYR A 33 1.48 9.51 15.89
CA TYR A 33 0.80 8.90 17.03
C TYR A 33 -0.11 9.93 17.73
N GLY A 34 -0.85 10.76 16.98
CA GLY A 34 -1.73 11.85 17.43
C GLY A 34 -2.92 11.39 18.29
N TYR A 35 -2.78 10.25 18.94
CA TYR A 35 -3.72 9.55 19.77
C TYR A 35 -3.47 9.79 21.27
N SER A 36 -2.33 10.34 21.70
CA SER A 36 -2.06 10.52 23.15
C SER A 36 -2.74 11.75 23.76
N GLY A 37 -3.09 12.77 22.97
CA GLY A 37 -3.70 14.02 23.48
C GLY A 37 -5.15 14.28 23.02
N PHE A 38 -5.64 13.59 21.98
CA PHE A 38 -6.97 13.84 21.40
C PHE A 38 -8.09 13.03 22.09
N PHE A 39 -7.73 12.02 22.89
CA PHE A 39 -8.66 11.13 23.59
C PHE A 39 -8.92 11.51 25.05
N ASP A 40 -8.33 12.61 25.53
CA ASP A 40 -8.67 13.17 26.85
C ASP A 40 -9.92 14.05 26.78
N ALA A 41 -11.05 13.42 26.41
CA ALA A 41 -12.39 13.98 26.62
C ALA A 41 -13.46 12.91 26.32
N VAL A 42 -13.59 11.89 27.18
CA VAL A 42 -14.82 11.24 27.73
C VAL A 42 -16.14 11.18 26.89
N LYS A 43 -16.15 11.48 25.58
CA LYS A 43 -17.34 11.65 24.71
C LYS A 43 -17.03 11.40 23.23
N ILE A 44 -16.05 10.57 22.90
CA ILE A 44 -15.89 10.13 21.51
C ILE A 44 -17.05 9.20 21.17
N ARG A 45 -17.80 9.57 20.13
CA ARG A 45 -19.04 8.91 19.70
C ARG A 45 -18.66 7.52 19.17
N GLU A 46 -19.07 6.44 19.84
CA GLU A 46 -18.73 5.04 19.49
C GLU A 46 -18.79 4.77 17.96
N LYS A 47 -19.84 5.27 17.29
CA LYS A 47 -20.04 5.13 15.83
C LYS A 47 -18.96 5.75 14.95
N GLU A 48 -18.25 6.75 15.43
CA GLU A 48 -17.13 7.37 14.71
C GLU A 48 -15.84 6.57 14.88
N LEU A 49 -15.65 6.01 16.07
CA LEU A 49 -14.55 5.10 16.34
C LEU A 49 -14.71 3.79 15.57
N ASP A 50 -15.92 3.23 15.50
CA ASP A 50 -16.23 2.03 14.71
C ASP A 50 -15.88 2.23 13.23
N ARG A 51 -16.24 3.39 12.66
CA ARG A 51 -15.90 3.73 11.26
C ARG A 51 -14.40 3.84 11.03
N LEU A 52 -13.64 4.36 11.99
CA LEU A 52 -12.19 4.41 11.90
C LEU A 52 -11.57 3.00 11.97
N TYR A 53 -12.12 2.13 12.83
CA TYR A 53 -11.66 0.74 12.91
C TYR A 53 -11.98 -0.05 11.63
N GLU A 54 -13.19 0.06 11.09
CA GLU A 54 -13.56 -0.56 9.82
C GLU A 54 -12.65 -0.08 8.68
N PHE A 55 -12.32 1.22 8.67
CA PHE A 55 -11.40 1.80 7.70
C PHE A 55 -9.99 1.20 7.82
N ASP A 56 -9.42 1.20 9.03
CA ASP A 56 -8.07 0.69 9.29
C ASP A 56 -8.01 -0.82 8.98
N ALA A 57 -9.04 -1.61 9.33
CA ALA A 57 -9.14 -3.02 8.97
C ALA A 57 -9.14 -3.25 7.46
N GLY A 58 -9.90 -2.44 6.71
CA GLY A 58 -9.91 -2.52 5.25
C GLY A 58 -8.56 -2.17 4.61
N VAL A 59 -7.77 -1.27 5.20
CA VAL A 59 -6.40 -0.98 4.72
C VAL A 59 -5.47 -2.16 4.99
N LEU A 60 -5.60 -2.81 6.16
CA LEU A 60 -4.80 -4.00 6.49
C LEU A 60 -5.08 -5.16 5.51
N GLU A 61 -6.34 -5.42 5.18
CA GLU A 61 -6.72 -6.44 4.19
C GLU A 61 -6.10 -6.17 2.82
N ASP A 62 -6.09 -4.91 2.37
CA ASP A 62 -5.47 -4.53 1.10
C ASP A 62 -3.96 -4.77 1.11
N VAL A 63 -3.28 -4.42 2.22
CA VAL A 63 -1.84 -4.65 2.40
C VAL A 63 -1.50 -6.15 2.42
N GLU A 64 -2.30 -6.98 3.09
CA GLU A 64 -2.14 -8.44 3.09
C GLU A 64 -2.32 -9.02 1.68
N SER A 65 -3.30 -8.54 0.93
CA SER A 65 -3.50 -8.95 -0.46
C SER A 65 -2.31 -8.56 -1.34
N PHE A 66 -1.83 -7.32 -1.23
CA PHE A 66 -0.65 -6.85 -1.93
C PHE A 66 0.59 -7.70 -1.62
N TYR A 67 0.82 -8.03 -0.34
CA TYR A 67 1.93 -8.88 0.06
C TYR A 67 1.87 -10.28 -0.57
N ARG A 68 0.68 -10.90 -0.62
CA ARG A 68 0.48 -12.19 -1.29
C ARG A 68 0.82 -12.12 -2.78
N GLU A 69 0.34 -11.10 -3.50
CA GLU A 69 0.65 -10.93 -4.92
C GLU A 69 2.15 -10.75 -5.19
N VAL A 70 2.87 -10.04 -4.31
CA VAL A 70 4.34 -9.91 -4.39
C VAL A 70 5.02 -11.28 -4.21
N LEU A 71 4.59 -12.08 -3.23
CA LEU A 71 5.14 -13.41 -3.02
C LEU A 71 4.87 -14.36 -4.20
N GLU A 72 3.69 -14.30 -4.79
CA GLU A 72 3.34 -15.09 -5.98
C GLU A 72 4.22 -14.71 -7.18
N LEU A 73 4.41 -13.41 -7.43
CA LEU A 73 5.30 -12.91 -8.48
C LEU A 73 6.74 -13.35 -8.23
N LYS A 74 7.24 -13.21 -7.00
CA LYS A 74 8.57 -13.66 -6.60
C LYS A 74 8.75 -15.16 -6.88
N GLY A 75 7.80 -15.99 -6.44
CA GLY A 75 7.86 -17.44 -6.65
C GLY A 75 7.87 -17.82 -8.14
N ARG A 76 7.09 -17.13 -8.97
CA ARG A 76 7.11 -17.30 -10.44
C ARG A 76 8.47 -16.96 -11.04
N MET A 77 9.05 -15.82 -10.65
CA MET A 77 10.35 -15.36 -11.14
C MET A 77 11.49 -16.29 -10.71
N GLU A 78 11.48 -16.77 -9.46
CA GLU A 78 12.43 -17.78 -8.96
C GLU A 78 12.30 -19.11 -9.72
N GLY A 79 11.09 -19.46 -10.15
CA GLY A 79 10.81 -20.60 -11.04
C GLY A 79 11.22 -20.39 -12.50
N GLY A 80 11.76 -19.22 -12.86
CA GLY A 80 12.20 -18.89 -14.22
C GLY A 80 11.07 -18.43 -15.16
N ASP A 81 9.86 -18.21 -14.65
CA ASP A 81 8.75 -17.68 -15.45
C ASP A 81 8.75 -16.15 -15.41
N LEU A 82 9.34 -15.56 -16.45
CA LEU A 82 9.43 -14.10 -16.63
C LEU A 82 8.35 -13.53 -17.56
N ARG A 83 7.32 -14.32 -17.90
CA ARG A 83 6.23 -13.83 -18.74
C ARG A 83 5.43 -12.77 -18.00
N ASP A 84 5.05 -11.72 -18.74
CA ASP A 84 4.18 -10.63 -18.26
C ASP A 84 4.69 -9.88 -17.01
N VAL A 85 5.98 -10.00 -16.62
CA VAL A 85 6.56 -9.35 -15.42
C VAL A 85 6.30 -7.85 -15.42
N TYR A 86 6.45 -7.18 -16.57
CA TYR A 86 6.10 -5.76 -16.70
C TYR A 86 4.68 -5.47 -16.23
N ARG A 87 3.69 -6.26 -16.69
CA ARG A 87 2.27 -6.07 -16.37
C ARG A 87 2.01 -6.35 -14.89
N ASP A 88 2.64 -7.38 -14.34
CA ASP A 88 2.49 -7.76 -12.94
C ASP A 88 3.05 -6.68 -12.01
N VAL A 89 4.26 -6.17 -12.29
CA VAL A 89 4.89 -5.07 -11.55
C VAL A 89 4.08 -3.78 -11.70
N PHE A 90 3.57 -3.48 -12.91
CA PHE A 90 2.71 -2.32 -13.13
C PHE A 90 1.41 -2.41 -12.30
N ARG A 91 0.79 -3.59 -12.23
CA ARG A 91 -0.40 -3.84 -11.41
C ARG A 91 -0.10 -3.67 -9.93
N LEU A 92 0.97 -4.26 -9.43
CA LEU A 92 1.42 -4.11 -8.04
C LEU A 92 1.62 -2.63 -7.67
N ARG A 93 2.24 -1.85 -8.57
CA ARG A 93 2.40 -0.40 -8.37
C ARG A 93 1.07 0.33 -8.27
N ARG A 94 0.07 -0.06 -9.06
CA ARG A 94 -1.28 0.53 -9.01
C ARG A 94 -1.99 0.21 -7.69
N VAL A 95 -1.93 -1.05 -7.25
CA VAL A 95 -2.50 -1.47 -5.96
C VAL A 95 -1.84 -0.70 -4.82
N LEU A 96 -0.51 -0.58 -4.83
CA LEU A 96 0.21 0.16 -3.80
C LEU A 96 -0.13 1.66 -3.81
N ASP A 97 -0.33 2.27 -4.98
CA ASP A 97 -0.78 3.67 -5.12
C ASP A 97 -2.21 3.86 -4.59
N ASP A 98 -3.09 2.87 -4.77
CA ASP A 98 -4.44 2.90 -4.24
C ASP A 98 -4.45 2.73 -2.70
N ILE A 99 -3.61 1.85 -2.15
CA ILE A 99 -3.37 1.74 -0.70
C ILE A 99 -2.83 3.07 -0.14
N ASP A 100 -1.87 3.68 -0.84
CA ASP A 100 -1.25 4.95 -0.45
C ASP A 100 -2.28 6.09 -0.36
N LYS A 101 -3.20 6.15 -1.32
CA LYS A 101 -4.32 7.11 -1.35
C LYS A 101 -5.31 6.85 -0.24
N LYS A 102 -5.76 5.61 -0.08
CA LYS A 102 -6.67 5.20 1.00
C LYS A 102 -6.07 5.56 2.35
N PHE A 103 -4.80 5.23 2.60
CA PHE A 103 -4.15 5.61 3.86
C PHE A 103 -4.08 7.13 4.09
N ASN A 104 -3.96 7.96 3.04
CA ASN A 104 -4.02 9.42 3.19
C ASN A 104 -5.42 9.93 3.55
N GLU A 105 -6.48 9.31 3.01
CA GLU A 105 -7.88 9.65 3.32
C GLU A 105 -8.21 9.41 4.79
N ARG A 106 -7.45 8.55 5.49
CA ARG A 106 -7.53 8.39 6.95
C ARG A 106 -7.47 9.73 7.69
N LYS A 107 -6.65 10.69 7.21
CA LYS A 107 -6.56 12.03 7.82
C LYS A 107 -7.87 12.79 7.75
N ASP A 108 -8.64 12.62 6.68
CA ASP A 108 -9.94 13.27 6.50
C ASP A 108 -11.01 12.67 7.41
N HIS A 109 -10.90 11.37 7.72
CA HIS A 109 -11.75 10.73 8.73
C HIS A 109 -11.41 11.22 10.15
N ILE A 110 -10.12 11.44 10.45
CA ILE A 110 -9.66 11.96 11.74
C ILE A 110 -10.10 13.41 11.97
N ILE A 111 -10.03 14.28 10.96
CA ILE A 111 -10.42 15.72 11.08
C ILE A 111 -11.93 15.91 11.33
N ARG A 112 -12.75 14.90 11.00
CA ARG A 112 -14.22 14.96 11.09
C ARG A 112 -14.80 14.41 12.40
N ILE A 113 -13.98 13.94 13.33
CA ILE A 113 -14.38 13.42 14.66
C ILE A 113 -14.22 14.53 15.70
#